data_AF-A0A0F9G706-F1
#
_entry.id   AF-A0A0F9G706-F1
#
_cell.length_a   1.000
_cell.length_b   1.000
_cell.length_c   1.000
_cell.angle_alpha   90.00
_cell.angle_beta   90.00
_cell.angle_gamma   90.00
#
_symmetry.space_group_name_H-M   'P 1'
#
loop_
_entity.id
_entity.type
_entity.pdbx_description
1 polymer ?
#
loop_
_entity_poly.entity_id
_entity_poly.type
_entity_poly.pdbx_seq_one_letter_code
_entity_poly.pdbx_strand_id
1 'polypeptide(L)'
;MYPRVKRIRTDKIDETTVSFYLENQAIEFDRENCVGCGVCNKVCPKDAISDPKDNNVIDTSFSFDDLDAAVINSDNCCFCGLCASMCKIIGIENNKPKLLEDCSECSKCTRYCARTYIPEWELERAIFNGKTRKNPLFGYFQKAITAQTTNKDALEVAQNGGTCSTILIHALETGLIDGALLTGMDEDWKPKPIIATTKEEILSAGGSRYTMAPSLLVYSEAIYKHKLEKLAFVGMPCQIDAIRKLQLDSPFSEQLGKITLTIG
;
A
#
# COMPACT_ATOMS: atom_id res chain seq x y z
N MET A 1 8.67 -5.62 -20.59
CA MET A 1 8.61 -4.26 -21.19
C MET A 1 9.97 -3.63 -20.97
N TYR A 2 10.64 -3.15 -22.00
CA TYR A 2 11.94 -2.46 -21.86
C TYR A 2 11.70 -0.97 -21.52
N PRO A 3 12.66 -0.30 -20.84
CA PRO A 3 13.94 -0.82 -20.37
C PRO A 3 13.79 -1.74 -19.14
N ARG A 4 14.65 -2.76 -19.03
CA ARG A 4 14.75 -3.60 -17.83
C ARG A 4 15.91 -3.08 -16.99
N VAL A 5 15.69 -2.88 -15.70
CA VAL A 5 16.74 -2.45 -14.77
C VAL A 5 17.11 -3.62 -13.87
N LYS A 6 18.40 -3.95 -13.81
CA LYS A 6 19.00 -4.92 -12.89
C LYS A 6 20.00 -4.16 -12.03
N ARG A 7 19.96 -4.33 -10.72
CA ARG A 7 20.97 -3.80 -9.81
C ARG A 7 21.64 -4.95 -9.06
N ILE A 8 22.95 -4.89 -8.92
CA ILE A 8 23.77 -5.86 -8.19
C ILE A 8 24.53 -5.06 -7.13
N ARG A 9 24.22 -5.32 -5.86
CA ARG A 9 24.89 -4.67 -4.73
C ARG A 9 25.60 -5.71 -3.88
N THR A 10 26.90 -5.52 -3.71
CA THR A 10 27.79 -6.28 -2.84
C THR A 10 28.55 -5.30 -1.95
N ASP A 11 29.34 -5.81 -1.00
CA ASP A 11 30.21 -4.96 -0.18
C ASP A 11 31.22 -4.14 -1.01
N LYS A 12 31.56 -4.64 -2.20
CA LYS A 12 32.59 -4.07 -3.08
C LYS A 12 32.01 -3.28 -4.26
N ILE A 13 30.89 -3.72 -4.81
CA ILE A 13 30.36 -3.27 -6.09
C ILE A 13 28.88 -2.93 -5.96
N ASP A 14 28.48 -1.77 -6.47
CA ASP A 14 27.08 -1.38 -6.68
C ASP A 14 26.87 -1.06 -8.16
N GLU A 15 26.40 -2.05 -8.91
CA GLU A 15 26.22 -1.98 -10.36
C GLU A 15 24.74 -1.87 -10.70
N THR A 16 24.35 -0.89 -11.52
CA THR A 16 23.01 -0.81 -12.13
C THR A 16 23.11 -0.97 -13.64
N THR A 17 22.58 -2.08 -14.16
CA THR A 17 22.45 -2.37 -15.59
C THR A 17 21.05 -2.01 -16.07
N VAL A 18 20.97 -1.10 -17.04
CA VAL A 18 19.76 -0.78 -17.79
C VAL A 18 19.86 -1.44 -19.16
N SER A 19 19.06 -2.48 -19.37
CA SER A 19 18.95 -3.13 -20.67
C SER A 19 17.95 -2.40 -21.55
N PHE A 20 18.37 -1.97 -22.74
CA PHE A 20 17.51 -1.49 -23.82
C PHE A 20 17.37 -2.56 -24.91
N TYR A 21 16.50 -2.34 -25.89
CA TYR A 21 16.29 -3.28 -27.01
C TYR A 21 17.53 -3.48 -27.90
N LEU A 22 18.43 -2.50 -27.93
CA LEU A 22 19.59 -2.48 -28.83
C LEU A 22 20.92 -2.65 -28.07
N GLU A 23 21.06 -2.01 -26.90
CA GLU A 23 22.30 -2.02 -26.11
C GLU A 23 21.99 -2.01 -24.62
N ASN A 24 22.88 -2.61 -23.82
CA ASN A 24 22.83 -2.52 -22.36
C ASN A 24 23.76 -1.40 -21.90
N GLN A 25 23.29 -0.56 -20.98
CA GLN A 25 24.12 0.42 -20.29
C GLN A 25 24.30 -0.03 -18.84
N ALA A 26 25.53 -0.07 -18.34
CA ALA A 26 25.82 -0.39 -16.94
C ALA A 26 26.54 0.79 -16.28
N ILE A 27 26.12 1.11 -15.06
CA ILE A 27 26.81 2.04 -14.18
C ILE A 27 27.32 1.22 -12.99
N GLU A 28 28.63 1.07 -12.89
CA GLU A 28 29.30 0.35 -11.80
C GLU A 28 29.94 1.35 -10.83
N PHE A 29 29.57 1.28 -9.55
CA PHE A 29 30.21 2.02 -8.48
C PHE A 29 31.09 1.08 -7.66
N ASP A 30 32.40 1.26 -7.79
CA ASP A 30 33.38 0.64 -6.91
C ASP A 30 33.36 1.33 -5.54
N ARG A 31 32.91 0.59 -4.52
CA ARG A 31 32.76 1.10 -3.16
C ARG A 31 34.08 1.18 -2.39
N GLU A 32 35.11 0.43 -2.80
CA GLU A 32 36.44 0.51 -2.18
C GLU A 32 37.18 1.78 -2.64
N ASN A 33 36.99 2.18 -3.90
CA ASN A 33 37.63 3.36 -4.48
C ASN A 33 36.79 4.65 -4.36
N CYS A 34 35.50 4.55 -4.02
CA CYS A 34 34.64 5.71 -3.82
C CYS A 34 35.06 6.50 -2.57
N VAL A 35 35.63 7.69 -2.79
CA VAL A 35 36.01 8.61 -1.70
C VAL A 35 34.84 9.43 -1.16
N GLY A 36 33.62 9.26 -1.69
CA GLY A 36 32.43 10.02 -1.29
C GLY A 36 32.50 11.51 -1.63
N CYS A 37 33.13 11.89 -2.75
CA CYS A 37 33.28 13.29 -3.15
C CYS A 37 31.99 13.97 -3.66
N GLY A 38 30.93 13.19 -3.94
CA GLY A 38 29.63 13.71 -4.36
C GLY A 38 29.57 14.29 -5.77
N VAL A 39 30.64 14.18 -6.57
CA VAL A 39 30.67 14.69 -7.96
C VAL A 39 29.62 14.00 -8.82
N CYS A 40 29.48 12.68 -8.69
CA CYS A 40 28.51 11.89 -9.44
C CYS A 40 27.05 12.29 -9.18
N ASN A 41 26.69 12.66 -7.94
CA ASN A 41 25.38 13.25 -7.61
C ASN A 41 25.23 14.60 -8.33
N LYS A 42 26.17 15.54 -8.12
CA LYS A 42 26.08 16.91 -8.66
C LYS A 42 25.98 17.00 -10.17
N VAL A 43 26.59 16.07 -10.90
CA VAL A 43 26.59 16.06 -12.37
C VAL A 43 25.47 15.22 -12.97
N CYS A 44 24.67 14.53 -12.16
CA CYS A 44 23.63 13.65 -12.66
C CYS A 44 22.47 14.47 -13.28
N PRO A 45 22.21 14.37 -14.60
CA PRO A 45 21.16 15.17 -15.26
C PRO A 45 19.74 14.64 -14.99
N LYS A 46 19.62 13.57 -14.19
CA LYS A 46 18.37 12.85 -13.91
C LYS A 46 18.13 12.64 -12.42
N ASP A 47 18.96 13.25 -11.56
CA ASP A 47 18.90 13.07 -10.09
C ASP A 47 18.84 11.59 -9.66
N ALA A 48 19.47 10.71 -10.44
CA ALA A 48 19.42 9.27 -10.24
C ALA A 48 20.36 8.78 -9.13
N ILE A 49 21.25 9.66 -8.64
CA ILE A 49 22.26 9.36 -7.63
C ILE A 49 22.06 10.31 -6.47
N SER A 50 21.74 9.78 -5.30
CA SER A 50 21.58 10.54 -4.05
C SER A 50 22.84 10.44 -3.18
N ASP A 51 23.26 11.55 -2.56
CA ASP A 51 24.34 11.56 -1.56
C ASP A 51 23.78 11.12 -0.20
N PRO A 52 24.21 9.97 0.35
CA PRO A 52 23.74 9.49 1.65
C PRO A 52 24.21 10.36 2.83
N LYS A 53 25.10 11.33 2.64
CA LYS A 53 25.56 12.30 3.66
C LYS A 53 24.89 13.67 3.55
N ASP A 54 24.09 13.92 2.53
CA ASP A 54 23.26 15.12 2.49
C ASP A 54 22.12 14.90 3.50
N ASN A 55 22.18 15.56 4.65
CA ASN A 55 21.20 15.41 5.74
C ASN A 55 19.75 15.79 5.32
N ASN A 56 19.56 16.29 4.10
CA ASN A 56 18.26 16.57 3.49
C ASN A 56 17.82 15.51 2.47
N VAL A 57 18.67 14.53 2.15
CA VAL A 57 18.34 13.40 1.28
C VAL A 57 18.36 12.14 2.15
N ILE A 58 17.19 11.80 2.68
CA ILE A 58 16.95 10.49 3.27
C ILE A 58 17.30 9.47 2.18
N ASP A 59 18.26 8.58 2.44
CA ASP A 59 18.44 7.38 1.62
C ASP A 59 17.10 6.62 1.62
N THR A 60 16.30 6.82 0.57
CA THR A 60 14.98 6.21 0.45
C THR A 60 15.04 4.90 -0.33
N SER A 61 16.24 4.39 -0.64
CA SER A 61 16.44 3.11 -1.31
C SER A 61 16.30 1.94 -0.32
N PHE A 62 15.08 1.77 0.19
CA PHE A 62 14.75 0.64 1.04
C PHE A 62 14.39 -0.57 0.18
N SER A 63 15.21 -1.60 0.16
CA SER A 63 14.91 -2.83 -0.59
C SER A 63 13.81 -3.66 0.08
N PHE A 64 13.42 -4.78 -0.55
CA PHE A 64 12.61 -5.77 0.15
C PHE A 64 13.34 -6.31 1.40
N ASP A 65 14.66 -6.43 1.36
CA ASP A 65 15.44 -6.96 2.49
C ASP A 65 15.38 -6.01 3.70
N ASP A 66 15.35 -4.70 3.49
CA ASP A 66 15.14 -3.73 4.57
C ASP A 66 13.75 -3.86 5.18
N LEU A 67 12.72 -4.05 4.35
CA LEU A 67 11.37 -4.33 4.81
C LEU A 67 11.31 -5.66 5.56
N ASP A 68 12.00 -6.68 5.05
CA ASP A 68 12.04 -8.01 5.64
C ASP A 68 12.67 -7.97 7.03
N ALA A 69 13.86 -7.36 7.14
CA ALA A 69 14.55 -7.18 8.41
C ALA A 69 13.73 -6.36 9.42
N ALA A 70 13.24 -5.18 9.02
CA ALA A 70 12.59 -4.24 9.94
C ALA A 70 11.15 -4.62 10.31
N VAL A 71 10.41 -5.29 9.41
CA VAL A 71 8.98 -5.53 9.56
C VAL A 71 8.62 -7.02 9.60
N ILE A 72 9.12 -7.83 8.66
CA ILE A 72 8.60 -9.20 8.46
C ILE A 72 9.26 -10.20 9.42
N ASN A 73 10.59 -10.24 9.44
CA ASN A 73 11.38 -11.09 10.35
C ASN A 73 11.35 -10.57 11.80
N SER A 74 11.08 -9.27 11.98
CA SER A 74 10.85 -8.67 13.30
C SER A 74 9.42 -8.88 13.82
N ASP A 75 8.60 -9.72 13.16
CA ASP A 75 7.21 -10.04 13.54
C ASP A 75 6.28 -8.81 13.70
N ASN A 76 6.63 -7.70 13.04
CA ASN A 76 5.87 -6.45 13.06
C ASN A 76 4.83 -6.36 11.93
N CYS A 77 4.87 -7.28 10.96
CA CYS A 77 3.98 -7.31 9.81
C CYS A 77 2.52 -7.51 10.25
N CYS A 78 1.64 -6.59 9.83
CA CYS A 78 0.20 -6.68 10.09
C CYS A 78 -0.57 -7.55 9.08
N PHE A 79 0.13 -8.23 8.16
CA PHE A 79 -0.43 -9.09 7.13
C PHE A 79 -1.56 -8.45 6.30
N CYS A 80 -1.41 -7.18 5.90
CA CYS A 80 -2.46 -6.48 5.12
C CYS A 80 -2.54 -6.91 3.65
N GLY A 81 -1.47 -7.50 3.10
CA GLY A 81 -1.43 -8.03 1.73
C GLY A 81 -1.10 -7.03 0.62
N LEU A 82 -0.93 -5.74 0.90
CA LEU A 82 -0.71 -4.73 -0.15
C LEU A 82 0.58 -4.97 -0.94
N CYS A 83 1.68 -5.33 -0.27
CA CYS A 83 2.96 -5.57 -0.95
C CYS A 83 2.89 -6.72 -1.97
N ALA A 84 2.29 -7.84 -1.58
CA ALA A 84 2.04 -8.98 -2.45
C ALA A 84 1.03 -8.66 -3.56
N SER A 85 0.04 -7.80 -3.29
CA SER A 85 -0.90 -7.35 -4.34
C SER A 85 -0.21 -6.55 -5.43
N MET A 86 0.67 -5.62 -5.04
CA MET A 86 1.26 -4.64 -5.93
C MET A 86 2.54 -5.11 -6.62
N CYS A 87 3.18 -6.16 -6.09
CA CYS A 87 4.46 -6.66 -6.56
C CYS A 87 4.38 -8.16 -6.84
N LYS A 88 4.40 -8.55 -8.12
CA LYS A 88 4.25 -9.96 -8.54
C LYS A 88 5.36 -10.89 -8.07
N ILE A 89 6.52 -10.33 -7.68
CA ILE A 89 7.64 -11.10 -7.14
C ILE A 89 7.53 -11.33 -5.63
N ILE A 90 6.50 -10.77 -4.97
CA ILE A 90 6.23 -11.01 -3.55
C ILE A 90 5.04 -11.97 -3.44
N GLY A 91 5.30 -13.17 -2.95
CA GLY A 91 4.29 -14.16 -2.60
C GLY A 91 3.91 -14.10 -1.12
N ILE A 92 3.00 -14.98 -0.72
CA ILE A 92 2.64 -15.19 0.68
C ILE A 92 2.95 -16.64 1.05
N GLU A 93 3.73 -16.83 2.11
CA GLU A 93 4.03 -18.12 2.70
C GLU A 93 3.83 -18.00 4.22
N ASN A 94 3.06 -18.92 4.83
CA ASN A 94 2.79 -18.93 6.28
C ASN A 94 2.33 -17.56 6.84
N ASN A 95 1.41 -16.89 6.12
CA ASN A 95 0.90 -15.55 6.45
C ASN A 95 1.97 -14.45 6.51
N LYS A 96 3.11 -14.63 5.81
CA LYS A 96 4.16 -13.62 5.67
C LYS A 96 4.49 -13.36 4.20
N PRO A 97 4.81 -12.11 3.82
CA PRO A 97 5.32 -11.82 2.48
C PRO A 97 6.70 -12.45 2.29
N LYS A 98 6.97 -13.01 1.11
CA LYS A 98 8.28 -13.60 0.77
C LYS A 98 8.60 -13.37 -0.70
N LEU A 99 9.87 -13.12 -1.01
CA LEU A 99 10.32 -13.03 -2.40
C LEU A 99 10.22 -14.39 -3.10
N LEU A 100 9.66 -14.35 -4.31
CA LEU A 100 9.59 -15.47 -5.24
C LEU A 100 10.73 -15.41 -6.27
N GLU A 101 11.21 -14.20 -6.56
CA GLU A 101 12.24 -13.88 -7.54
C GLU A 101 13.09 -12.70 -7.02
N ASP A 102 14.19 -12.39 -7.72
CA ASP A 102 15.10 -11.30 -7.36
C ASP A 102 14.40 -9.93 -7.36
N CYS A 103 14.63 -9.16 -6.29
CA CYS A 103 14.06 -7.82 -6.14
C CYS A 103 14.88 -6.78 -6.91
N SER A 104 14.20 -5.92 -7.67
CA SER A 104 14.83 -4.76 -8.32
C SER A 104 15.06 -3.55 -7.40
N GLU A 105 14.86 -3.72 -6.10
CA GLU A 105 15.06 -2.70 -5.05
C GLU A 105 14.27 -1.39 -5.29
N CYS A 106 13.14 -1.46 -5.98
CA CYS A 106 12.34 -0.28 -6.32
C CYS A 106 11.70 0.44 -5.11
N SER A 107 11.86 -0.08 -3.89
CA SER A 107 11.44 0.51 -2.61
C SER A 107 9.95 0.72 -2.36
N LYS A 108 9.09 0.33 -3.31
CA LYS A 108 7.64 0.53 -3.21
C LYS A 108 7.03 -0.17 -1.99
N CYS A 109 7.38 -1.43 -1.77
CA CYS A 109 6.85 -2.23 -0.67
C CYS A 109 7.12 -1.59 0.70
N THR A 110 8.30 -1.01 0.88
CA THR A 110 8.68 -0.29 2.10
C THR A 110 7.95 1.04 2.22
N ARG A 111 7.80 1.77 1.10
CA ARG A 111 7.18 3.10 1.07
C ARG A 111 5.70 3.10 1.44
N TYR A 112 4.91 2.10 1.05
CA TYR A 112 3.50 2.01 1.46
C TYR A 112 3.25 1.06 2.66
N CYS A 113 4.28 0.44 3.24
CA CYS A 113 4.08 -0.41 4.41
C CYS A 113 3.62 0.41 5.62
N ALA A 114 2.50 0.07 6.23
CA ALA A 114 2.00 0.76 7.42
C ALA A 114 2.83 0.53 8.70
N ARG A 115 3.84 -0.35 8.62
CA ARG A 115 4.72 -0.68 9.76
C ARG A 115 6.11 -0.05 9.60
N THR A 116 6.31 0.71 8.54
CA THR A 116 7.44 1.64 8.39
C THR A 116 6.99 3.04 8.77
N TYR A 117 7.89 4.03 8.71
CA TYR A 117 7.61 5.41 9.10
C TYR A 117 6.29 5.93 8.49
N ILE A 118 5.44 6.52 9.34
CA ILE A 118 4.17 7.15 8.94
C ILE A 118 4.35 8.66 9.04
N PRO A 119 4.35 9.40 7.92
CA PRO A 119 4.41 10.86 7.93
C PRO A 119 3.01 11.43 8.27
N GLU A 120 2.62 11.35 9.55
CA GLU A 120 1.26 11.68 9.99
C GLU A 120 0.83 13.09 9.57
N TRP A 121 1.71 14.08 9.73
CA TRP A 121 1.43 15.48 9.43
C TRP A 121 1.15 15.70 7.95
N GLU A 122 1.97 15.10 7.08
CA GLU A 122 1.84 15.16 5.62
C GLU A 122 0.57 14.44 5.16
N LEU A 123 0.29 13.26 5.73
CA LEU A 123 -0.94 12.50 5.47
C LEU A 123 -2.17 13.33 5.81
N GLU A 124 -2.22 13.93 6.99
CA GLU A 124 -3.36 14.74 7.39
C GLU A 124 -3.55 15.95 6.50
N ARG A 125 -2.47 16.68 6.20
CA ARG A 125 -2.56 17.85 5.30
C ARG A 125 -3.04 17.46 3.92
N ALA A 126 -2.60 16.32 3.40
CA ALA A 126 -3.07 15.84 2.10
C ALA A 126 -4.54 15.41 2.13
N ILE A 127 -4.96 14.69 3.17
CA ILE A 127 -6.33 14.13 3.28
C ILE A 127 -7.36 15.20 3.68
N PHE A 128 -6.98 16.16 4.51
CA PHE A 128 -7.89 17.14 5.12
C PHE A 128 -7.72 18.56 4.58
N ASN A 129 -7.30 18.69 3.32
CA ASN A 129 -7.17 19.97 2.60
C ASN A 129 -6.32 20.99 3.37
N GLY A 130 -5.10 20.58 3.75
CA GLY A 130 -4.11 21.39 4.43
C GLY A 130 -4.28 21.49 5.95
N LYS A 131 -5.28 20.83 6.52
CA LYS A 131 -5.54 20.83 7.97
C LYS A 131 -4.88 19.64 8.67
N THR A 132 -4.64 19.79 9.96
CA THR A 132 -4.08 18.75 10.83
C THR A 132 -4.95 18.52 12.05
N ARG A 133 -4.76 17.39 12.74
CA ARG A 133 -5.47 17.04 13.98
C ARG A 133 -5.34 18.14 15.01
N LYS A 134 -6.47 18.47 15.65
CA LYS A 134 -6.49 19.32 16.86
C LYS A 134 -6.59 18.49 18.13
N ASN A 135 -7.15 17.29 18.01
CA ASN A 135 -7.33 16.37 19.13
C ASN A 135 -6.27 15.25 19.03
N PRO A 136 -5.40 15.08 20.04
CA PRO A 136 -4.34 14.08 20.00
C PRO A 136 -4.85 12.63 20.13
N LEU A 137 -6.08 12.41 20.62
CA LEU A 137 -6.64 11.08 20.83
C LEU A 137 -7.50 10.61 19.65
N PHE A 138 -8.33 11.51 19.11
CA PHE A 138 -9.30 11.18 18.05
C PHE A 138 -8.88 11.65 16.65
N GLY A 139 -7.72 12.30 16.53
CA GLY A 139 -7.24 12.84 15.27
C GLY A 139 -8.08 14.00 14.75
N TYR A 140 -8.17 14.12 13.43
CA TYR A 140 -9.00 15.11 12.75
C TYR A 140 -10.40 14.53 12.48
N PHE A 141 -11.45 15.22 12.92
CA PHE A 141 -12.84 14.88 12.62
C PHE A 141 -13.71 16.13 12.51
N GLN A 142 -14.82 16.03 11.77
CA GLN A 142 -15.80 17.11 11.64
C GLN A 142 -16.92 17.00 12.69
N LYS A 143 -17.39 15.78 12.95
CA LYS A 143 -18.47 15.49 13.91
C LYS A 143 -18.34 14.05 14.42
N ALA A 144 -18.76 13.81 15.66
CA ALA A 144 -18.95 12.48 16.22
C ALA A 144 -20.44 12.27 16.51
N ILE A 145 -21.01 11.16 16.03
CA ILE A 145 -22.42 10.80 16.21
C ILE A 145 -22.56 9.30 16.44
N THR A 146 -23.69 8.89 17.02
CA THR A 146 -24.14 7.50 17.04
C THR A 146 -25.13 7.27 15.91
N ALA A 147 -25.04 6.12 15.23
CA ALA A 147 -25.88 5.79 14.10
C ALA A 147 -26.19 4.29 14.06
N GLN A 148 -27.35 3.94 13.49
CA GLN A 148 -27.75 2.58 13.16
C GLN A 148 -28.46 2.61 11.81
N THR A 149 -28.29 1.54 11.02
CA THR A 149 -28.93 1.37 9.73
C THR A 149 -30.45 1.21 9.86
N THR A 150 -31.20 1.74 8.89
CA THR A 150 -32.61 1.42 8.66
C THR A 150 -32.80 0.32 7.62
N ASN A 151 -31.75 -0.07 6.90
CA ASN A 151 -31.75 -1.19 5.96
C ASN A 151 -31.71 -2.51 6.75
N LYS A 152 -32.76 -3.32 6.62
CA LYS A 152 -32.94 -4.58 7.36
C LYS A 152 -31.90 -5.63 6.99
N ASP A 153 -31.60 -5.78 5.69
CA ASP A 153 -30.62 -6.75 5.20
C ASP A 153 -29.23 -6.45 5.77
N ALA A 154 -28.85 -5.16 5.81
CA ALA A 154 -27.59 -4.74 6.41
C ALA A 154 -27.56 -4.94 7.93
N LEU A 155 -28.70 -4.78 8.61
CA LEU A 155 -28.80 -4.99 10.05
C LEU A 155 -28.67 -6.46 10.43
N GLU A 156 -29.22 -7.36 9.62
CA GLU A 156 -29.22 -8.81 9.86
C GLU A 156 -27.80 -9.39 9.92
N VAL A 157 -26.89 -8.89 9.08
CA VAL A 157 -25.49 -9.34 9.01
C VAL A 157 -24.52 -8.45 9.80
N ALA A 158 -25.02 -7.42 10.49
CA ALA A 158 -24.17 -6.44 11.15
C ALA A 158 -23.51 -6.97 12.42
N GLN A 159 -22.25 -6.56 12.66
CA GLN A 159 -21.64 -6.70 14.00
C GLN A 159 -22.27 -5.75 15.02
N ASN A 160 -22.57 -4.51 14.58
CA ASN A 160 -23.09 -3.44 15.41
C ASN A 160 -24.28 -2.76 14.70
N GLY A 161 -24.14 -1.48 14.34
CA GLY A 161 -25.21 -0.69 13.73
C GLY A 161 -25.41 -0.89 12.23
N GLY A 162 -24.67 -1.77 11.55
CA GLY A 162 -24.77 -2.00 10.10
C GLY A 162 -24.35 -0.80 9.22
N THR A 163 -23.77 0.25 9.82
CA THR A 163 -23.49 1.52 9.15
C THR A 163 -22.49 1.37 7.99
N CYS A 164 -21.44 0.57 8.15
CA CYS A 164 -20.44 0.37 7.09
C CYS A 164 -21.07 -0.21 5.83
N SER A 165 -21.84 -1.30 5.95
CA SER A 165 -22.53 -1.93 4.82
C SER A 165 -23.53 -0.96 4.19
N THR A 166 -24.30 -0.21 4.98
CA THR A 166 -25.27 0.76 4.46
C THR A 166 -24.60 1.91 3.68
N ILE A 167 -23.47 2.43 4.17
CA ILE A 167 -22.70 3.46 3.46
C ILE A 167 -22.21 2.91 2.12
N LEU A 168 -21.67 1.70 2.10
CA LEU A 168 -21.16 1.07 0.87
C LEU A 168 -22.27 0.80 -0.15
N ILE A 169 -23.39 0.24 0.29
CA ILE A 169 -24.55 -0.03 -0.58
C ILE A 169 -25.03 1.28 -1.21
N HIS A 170 -25.20 2.32 -0.40
CA HIS A 170 -25.60 3.63 -0.91
C HIS A 170 -24.57 4.24 -1.87
N ALA A 171 -23.28 4.13 -1.56
CA ALA A 171 -22.20 4.62 -2.42
C ALA A 171 -22.16 3.88 -3.76
N LEU A 172 -22.46 2.59 -3.78
CA LEU A 172 -22.54 1.78 -5.00
C LEU A 172 -23.78 2.15 -5.83
N GLU A 173 -24.95 2.22 -5.21
CA GLU A 173 -26.22 2.58 -5.86
C GLU A 173 -26.20 3.98 -6.48
N THR A 174 -25.49 4.92 -5.85
CA THR A 174 -25.33 6.30 -6.34
C THR A 174 -24.19 6.46 -7.35
N GLY A 175 -23.39 5.42 -7.59
CA GLY A 175 -22.23 5.46 -8.49
C GLY A 175 -21.05 6.28 -7.96
N LEU A 176 -21.02 6.57 -6.66
CA LEU A 176 -19.85 7.13 -5.97
C LEU A 176 -18.68 6.14 -6.01
N ILE A 177 -18.99 4.85 -5.89
CA ILE A 177 -18.05 3.74 -6.07
C ILE A 177 -18.56 2.78 -7.15
N ASP A 178 -17.64 2.08 -7.80
CA ASP A 178 -17.94 0.98 -8.74
C ASP A 178 -17.53 -0.40 -8.19
N GLY A 179 -16.82 -0.42 -7.05
CA GLY A 179 -16.63 -1.62 -6.27
C GLY A 179 -15.98 -1.35 -4.91
N ALA A 180 -16.01 -2.34 -4.04
CA ALA A 180 -15.49 -2.27 -2.69
C ALA A 180 -14.56 -3.46 -2.39
N LEU A 181 -13.44 -3.16 -1.74
CA LEU A 181 -12.50 -4.15 -1.24
C LEU A 181 -12.81 -4.42 0.24
N LEU A 182 -13.24 -5.64 0.51
CA LEU A 182 -13.79 -6.06 1.81
C LEU A 182 -13.10 -7.32 2.32
N THR A 183 -13.41 -7.68 3.56
CA THR A 183 -12.97 -8.95 4.17
C THR A 183 -14.20 -9.78 4.45
N GLY A 184 -14.34 -10.92 3.79
CA GLY A 184 -15.31 -11.96 4.13
C GLY A 184 -14.65 -13.11 4.89
N MET A 185 -15.32 -14.25 4.86
CA MET A 185 -14.79 -15.53 5.38
C MET A 185 -14.97 -16.61 4.33
N ASP A 186 -14.07 -17.59 4.32
CA ASP A 186 -14.28 -18.86 3.62
C ASP A 186 -15.04 -19.87 4.50
N GLU A 187 -15.22 -21.08 3.97
CA GLU A 187 -15.93 -22.19 4.63
C GLU A 187 -15.23 -22.66 5.92
N ASP A 188 -13.91 -22.44 6.02
CA ASP A 188 -13.08 -22.76 7.18
C ASP A 188 -13.04 -21.61 8.21
N TRP A 189 -13.87 -20.58 8.05
CA TRP A 189 -13.86 -19.36 8.89
C TRP A 189 -12.55 -18.56 8.82
N LYS A 190 -11.75 -18.75 7.78
CA LYS A 190 -10.54 -17.94 7.56
C LYS A 190 -10.91 -16.65 6.83
N PRO A 191 -10.21 -15.54 7.12
CA PRO A 191 -10.50 -14.28 6.47
C PRO A 191 -10.16 -14.37 4.98
N LYS A 192 -11.14 -14.03 4.14
CA LYS A 192 -11.01 -14.06 2.69
C LYS A 192 -11.20 -12.65 2.13
N PRO A 193 -10.21 -12.08 1.42
CA PRO A 193 -10.40 -10.80 0.74
C PRO A 193 -11.47 -10.93 -0.36
N ILE A 194 -12.35 -9.94 -0.47
CA ILE A 194 -13.47 -9.91 -1.41
C ILE A 194 -13.41 -8.61 -2.22
N ILE A 195 -13.65 -8.72 -3.53
CA ILE A 195 -13.99 -7.60 -4.41
C ILE A 195 -15.50 -7.65 -4.59
N ALA A 196 -16.22 -6.69 -4.02
CA ALA A 196 -17.67 -6.59 -4.10
C ALA A 196 -18.07 -5.52 -5.12
N THR A 197 -18.89 -5.89 -6.08
CA THR A 197 -19.48 -4.98 -7.09
C THR A 197 -21.01 -4.99 -7.05
N THR A 198 -21.59 -5.78 -6.13
CA THR A 198 -23.04 -5.89 -5.89
C THR A 198 -23.38 -5.68 -4.41
N LYS A 199 -24.65 -5.36 -4.14
CA LYS A 199 -25.19 -5.26 -2.78
C LYS A 199 -25.02 -6.57 -2.01
N GLU A 200 -25.28 -7.69 -2.67
CA GLU A 200 -25.25 -9.04 -2.08
C GLU A 200 -23.82 -9.41 -1.65
N GLU A 201 -22.82 -9.08 -2.47
CA GLU A 201 -21.41 -9.28 -2.12
C GLU A 201 -20.98 -8.39 -0.94
N ILE A 202 -21.45 -7.14 -0.88
CA ILE A 202 -21.20 -6.26 0.29
C ILE A 202 -21.79 -6.88 1.56
N LEU A 203 -23.04 -7.38 1.49
CA LEU A 203 -23.71 -8.00 2.63
C LEU A 203 -23.05 -9.32 3.06
N SER A 204 -22.51 -10.10 2.12
CA SER A 204 -21.75 -11.32 2.42
C SER A 204 -20.50 -11.06 3.29
N ALA A 205 -19.96 -9.84 3.22
CA ALA A 205 -18.86 -9.37 4.04
C ALA A 205 -19.34 -8.70 5.34
N GLY A 206 -20.59 -8.86 5.76
CA GLY A 206 -21.09 -8.40 7.07
C GLY A 206 -20.40 -9.11 8.24
N GLY A 207 -20.31 -8.44 9.39
CA GLY A 207 -19.71 -8.98 10.62
C GLY A 207 -18.21 -8.71 10.79
N SER A 208 -17.70 -8.91 12.01
CA SER A 208 -16.27 -8.74 12.31
C SER A 208 -15.51 -10.07 12.26
N ARG A 209 -14.27 -10.03 11.77
CA ARG A 209 -13.35 -11.18 11.75
C ARG A 209 -12.17 -10.84 12.66
N TYR A 210 -12.10 -11.52 13.80
CA TYR A 210 -11.08 -11.25 14.82
C TYR A 210 -9.80 -12.05 14.55
N THR A 211 -9.31 -11.95 13.31
CA THR A 211 -8.08 -12.58 12.82
C THR A 211 -7.37 -11.62 11.87
N MET A 212 -6.07 -11.84 11.63
CA MET A 212 -5.33 -11.05 10.65
C MET A 212 -5.80 -11.38 9.24
N ALA A 213 -6.11 -10.35 8.44
CA ALA A 213 -6.67 -10.52 7.11
C ALA A 213 -5.85 -9.76 6.05
N PRO A 214 -5.48 -10.42 4.94
CA PRO A 214 -4.77 -9.78 3.84
C PRO A 214 -5.74 -9.05 2.91
N SER A 215 -6.57 -8.17 3.46
CA SER A 215 -7.70 -7.52 2.76
C SER A 215 -7.30 -6.73 1.51
N LEU A 216 -6.04 -6.26 1.45
CA LEU A 216 -5.49 -5.55 0.29
C LEU A 216 -4.86 -6.46 -0.76
N LEU A 217 -4.85 -7.78 -0.57
CA LEU A 217 -4.26 -8.74 -1.53
C LEU A 217 -4.94 -8.66 -2.91
N VAL A 218 -6.23 -8.37 -2.93
CA VAL A 218 -7.06 -8.26 -4.14
C VAL A 218 -7.00 -6.89 -4.82
N TYR A 219 -6.19 -5.95 -4.30
CA TYR A 219 -6.16 -4.56 -4.78
C TYR A 219 -5.77 -4.45 -6.27
N SER A 220 -4.68 -5.09 -6.67
CA SER A 220 -4.24 -5.08 -8.07
C SER A 220 -5.21 -5.83 -8.99
N GLU A 221 -5.85 -6.90 -8.51
CA GLU A 221 -6.88 -7.62 -9.28
C GLU A 221 -8.07 -6.69 -9.57
N ALA A 222 -8.55 -5.94 -8.57
CA ALA A 222 -9.64 -4.99 -8.73
C ALA A 222 -9.36 -3.93 -9.81
N ILE A 223 -8.15 -3.37 -9.83
CA ILE A 223 -7.77 -2.34 -10.81
C ILE A 223 -7.53 -2.96 -12.20
N TYR A 224 -6.73 -4.02 -12.28
CA TYR A 224 -6.22 -4.50 -13.57
C TYR A 224 -7.13 -5.49 -14.27
N LYS A 225 -7.82 -6.35 -13.51
CA LYS A 225 -8.70 -7.40 -14.07
C LYS A 225 -10.15 -6.94 -14.10
N HIS A 226 -10.65 -6.40 -12.98
CA HIS A 226 -12.04 -5.92 -12.88
C HIS A 226 -12.23 -4.49 -13.41
N LYS A 227 -11.13 -3.77 -13.69
CA LYS A 227 -11.15 -2.41 -14.28
C LYS A 227 -11.92 -1.39 -13.44
N LEU A 228 -11.95 -1.59 -12.12
CA LEU A 228 -12.60 -0.67 -11.20
C LEU A 228 -11.79 0.64 -11.09
N GLU A 229 -12.49 1.76 -11.08
CA GLU A 229 -11.91 3.10 -11.06
C GLU A 229 -12.25 3.88 -9.79
N LYS A 230 -13.40 3.58 -9.16
CA LYS A 230 -13.89 4.24 -7.96
C LYS A 230 -14.02 3.25 -6.82
N LEU A 231 -12.89 2.87 -6.23
CA LEU A 231 -12.89 1.85 -5.19
C LEU A 231 -13.27 2.42 -3.82
N ALA A 232 -14.09 1.66 -3.08
CA ALA A 232 -14.11 1.73 -1.63
C ALA A 232 -13.14 0.70 -1.03
N PHE A 233 -12.60 1.00 0.16
CA PHE A 233 -11.94 0.01 1.00
C PHE A 233 -12.47 0.09 2.43
N VAL A 234 -12.74 -1.07 3.02
CA VAL A 234 -13.05 -1.19 4.46
C VAL A 234 -11.99 -2.04 5.12
N GLY A 235 -11.34 -1.49 6.14
CA GLY A 235 -10.28 -2.21 6.83
C GLY A 235 -9.79 -1.52 8.09
N MET A 236 -8.89 -2.18 8.80
CA MET A 236 -8.34 -1.72 10.07
C MET A 236 -7.42 -0.50 9.88
N PRO A 237 -7.13 0.27 10.94
CA PRO A 237 -6.30 1.49 10.85
C PRO A 237 -4.96 1.27 10.12
N CYS A 238 -4.26 0.17 10.40
CA CYS A 238 -3.00 -0.15 9.71
C CYS A 238 -3.18 -0.39 8.20
N GLN A 239 -4.32 -0.91 7.75
CA GLN A 239 -4.62 -1.09 6.33
C GLN A 239 -4.99 0.25 5.68
N ILE A 240 -5.70 1.12 6.41
CA ILE A 240 -5.96 2.50 5.98
C ILE A 240 -4.64 3.26 5.82
N ASP A 241 -3.73 3.18 6.78
CA ASP A 241 -2.41 3.82 6.69
C ASP A 241 -1.63 3.37 5.45
N ALA A 242 -1.65 2.05 5.15
CA ALA A 242 -0.98 1.51 3.96
C ALA A 242 -1.54 2.10 2.67
N ILE A 243 -2.87 2.20 2.57
CA ILE A 243 -3.56 2.85 1.46
C ILE A 243 -3.20 4.33 1.36
N ARG A 244 -3.24 5.06 2.48
CA ARG A 244 -2.97 6.50 2.45
C ARG A 244 -1.52 6.78 2.08
N LYS A 245 -0.58 5.96 2.52
CA LYS A 245 0.81 6.02 2.05
C LYS A 245 0.93 5.75 0.55
N LEU A 246 0.22 4.74 0.02
CA LEU A 246 0.16 4.49 -1.43
C LEU A 246 -0.41 5.69 -2.21
N GLN A 247 -1.43 6.37 -1.68
CA GLN A 247 -2.03 7.55 -2.30
C GLN A 247 -1.14 8.80 -2.27
N LEU A 248 -0.13 8.86 -1.40
CA LEU A 248 0.85 9.95 -1.38
C LEU A 248 2.10 9.68 -2.22
N ASP A 249 2.40 8.42 -2.52
CA ASP A 249 3.65 8.04 -3.18
C ASP A 249 3.59 8.28 -4.70
N SER A 250 3.79 9.54 -5.12
CA SER A 250 3.92 9.92 -6.52
C SER A 250 5.20 9.34 -7.15
N PRO A 251 5.18 8.87 -8.42
CA PRO A 251 4.08 8.93 -9.39
C PRO A 251 3.08 7.76 -9.30
N PHE A 252 3.25 6.84 -8.34
CA PHE A 252 2.42 5.64 -8.24
C PHE A 252 0.99 5.94 -7.81
N SER A 253 0.79 6.98 -7.00
CA SER A 253 -0.51 7.45 -6.55
C SER A 253 -1.49 7.73 -7.68
N GLU A 254 -1.03 8.26 -8.82
CA GLU A 254 -1.91 8.56 -9.97
C GLU A 254 -2.43 7.29 -10.66
N GLN A 255 -1.60 6.25 -10.71
CA GLN A 255 -1.94 4.99 -11.37
C GLN A 255 -2.65 4.00 -10.44
N LEU A 256 -2.29 4.04 -9.16
CA LEU A 256 -2.58 3.00 -8.18
C LEU A 256 -3.31 3.54 -6.94
N GLY A 257 -3.56 4.85 -6.83
CA GLY A 257 -4.24 5.47 -5.70
C GLY A 257 -5.76 5.61 -5.89
N LYS A 258 -6.40 4.73 -6.68
CA LYS A 258 -7.80 4.81 -7.15
C LYS A 258 -8.88 4.55 -6.07
N ILE A 259 -8.60 4.87 -4.82
CA ILE A 259 -9.56 4.71 -3.72
C ILE A 259 -10.33 6.01 -3.50
N THR A 260 -11.62 5.95 -3.79
CA THR A 260 -12.57 7.06 -3.63
C THR A 260 -13.10 7.15 -2.19
N LEU A 261 -13.29 6.01 -1.53
CA LEU A 261 -13.87 5.93 -0.19
C LEU A 261 -13.06 4.98 0.70
N THR A 262 -12.76 5.39 1.92
CA THR A 262 -12.20 4.51 2.96
C THR A 262 -13.08 4.53 4.19
N ILE A 263 -13.37 3.36 4.76
CA ILE A 263 -14.03 3.21 6.05
C ILE A 263 -13.08 2.44 6.97
N GLY A 264 -12.65 3.08 8.05
CA GLY A 264 -11.71 2.55 9.04
C GLY A 264 -12.39 2.20 10.35
#